data_AF-A0A8H2VVB3-F1
#
_entry.id   AF-A0A8H2VVB3-F1
#
_cell.length_a   1.000
_cell.length_b   1.000
_cell.length_c   1.000
_cell.angle_alpha   90.00
_cell.angle_beta   90.00
_cell.angle_gamma   90.00
#
_symmetry.space_group_name_H-M   'P 1'
#
loop_
_entity.id
_entity.type
_entity.pdbx_description
1 polymer ?
#
loop_
_entity_poly.entity_id
_entity_poly.type
_entity_poly.pdbx_seq_one_letter_code
_entity_poly.pdbx_strand_id
1 'polypeptide(L)'
;MPSEYQGILDVGFMDEIKTDQPLLSPIATKAPVKYWKPKRLCPDFIKPSFLSRTRAPAKPLHATAWLDGLRGYAAFLVYVLHHELWAHTLVYGNWVMEMGFGYEKKYYLIQLPFLRTFFTGGHLAVTTFFVISGYVLSRKPLMLIQSGDLAKFGDNLASALFRRWIRLWLPVIATTLIYLTIWHIFNIYPAPRSEHEEKWTSEVWKWYLEFKNFSYIFRTGGDPWFTYNVHVWSIPVEIKGSITIYTALMAFSRCSRNARLYLELGLIYYFMYIADGAHNAMFVAGMLLCDLDLLAENDDLPGFFSKFDSWKELIFFNLFIAAMYLGGVPTYDLDLKVLRNSPGWYYLSYLKPQAVFDYKWFYLFFAATFLVASIPRIPWLKSFFECRFCQYMGHVSFAFYLVHGPVMVILGDRLYSAVGWSKEMSEEMGPWRNIFPISKAGPFGMELSFFVPHLIILPVTLWAAEIVTKLVDEPTVRFAQWLYKKTLAPSPRL
;
A
#
# COMPACT_ATOMS: atom_id res chain seq x y z
N MET A 1 -10.41 -24.35 51.51
CA MET A 1 -10.28 -23.01 50.89
C MET A 1 -8.90 -22.92 50.25
N PRO A 2 -8.81 -23.00 48.92
CA PRO A 2 -7.55 -22.97 48.19
C PRO A 2 -7.19 -21.52 47.80
N SER A 3 -5.90 -21.19 47.91
CA SER A 3 -5.34 -19.90 47.50
C SER A 3 -5.15 -19.86 45.97
N GLU A 4 -5.83 -18.91 45.33
CA GLU A 4 -5.82 -18.68 43.88
C GLU A 4 -4.44 -18.28 43.34
N TYR A 5 -4.11 -18.85 42.18
CA TYR A 5 -2.95 -18.54 41.38
C TYR A 5 -3.30 -17.39 40.41
N GLN A 6 -2.76 -16.19 40.64
CA GLN A 6 -2.97 -15.03 39.76
C GLN A 6 -1.99 -15.04 38.58
N GLY A 7 -2.54 -15.00 37.37
CA GLY A 7 -1.79 -14.96 36.12
C GLY A 7 -1.36 -13.55 35.71
N ILE A 8 -0.27 -13.47 34.96
CA ILE A 8 0.45 -12.27 34.47
C ILE A 8 -0.37 -11.34 33.54
N LEU A 9 -1.68 -11.57 33.35
CA LEU A 9 -2.54 -10.79 32.46
C LEU A 9 -3.40 -9.70 33.15
N ASP A 10 -3.32 -9.56 34.47
CA ASP A 10 -4.15 -8.59 35.23
C ASP A 10 -3.45 -7.26 35.56
N VAL A 11 -2.20 -7.05 35.09
CA VAL A 11 -1.50 -5.78 35.32
C VAL A 11 -1.57 -4.92 34.07
N GLY A 12 -2.52 -3.99 34.07
CA GLY A 12 -2.50 -2.85 33.17
C GLY A 12 -1.27 -1.96 33.42
N PHE A 13 -1.05 -1.04 32.47
CA PHE A 13 -0.11 0.08 32.47
C PHE A 13 1.28 -0.15 31.85
N MET A 14 1.43 0.40 30.64
CA MET A 14 2.66 1.07 30.20
C MET A 14 2.55 2.54 30.60
N ASP A 15 2.89 2.85 31.85
CA ASP A 15 3.43 4.15 32.23
C ASP A 15 4.91 3.93 32.58
N GLU A 16 5.80 4.58 31.83
CA GLU A 16 7.24 4.51 32.02
C GLU A 16 7.64 5.19 33.34
N ILE A 17 8.17 4.42 34.29
CA ILE A 17 8.96 4.95 35.41
C ILE A 17 10.40 4.48 35.24
N LYS A 18 11.31 5.45 35.12
CA LYS A 18 12.77 5.28 35.07
C LYS A 18 13.33 4.94 36.45
N THR A 19 14.25 3.98 36.52
CA THR A 19 15.31 3.84 37.53
C THR A 19 16.47 3.12 36.82
N ASP A 20 17.74 3.56 36.92
CA ASP A 20 18.57 3.41 38.11
C ASP A 20 19.69 4.47 38.23
N GLN A 21 19.92 4.92 39.46
CA GLN A 21 21.15 5.55 39.95
C GLN A 21 21.98 4.52 40.74
N PRO A 22 23.32 4.50 40.64
CA PRO A 22 24.18 3.84 41.61
C PRO A 22 24.64 4.79 42.71
N LEU A 23 24.54 4.34 43.96
CA LEU A 23 25.11 4.94 45.17
C LEU A 23 26.63 4.72 45.22
N LEU A 24 27.40 5.82 45.20
CA LEU A 24 28.64 6.13 45.95
C LEU A 24 29.40 7.25 45.22
N SER A 25 29.61 8.39 45.89
CA SER A 25 30.32 9.56 45.36
C SER A 25 31.82 9.50 45.64
N PRO A 26 32.64 10.24 44.88
CA PRO A 26 33.31 11.38 45.50
C PRO A 26 32.95 12.70 44.83
N ILE A 27 32.84 13.72 45.68
CA ILE A 27 32.45 15.10 45.41
C ILE A 27 33.41 15.76 44.42
N ALA A 28 32.88 16.20 43.28
CA ALA A 28 33.51 17.19 42.41
C ALA A 28 32.48 18.26 42.04
N THR A 29 32.46 19.34 42.82
CA THR A 29 31.68 20.55 42.55
C THR A 29 32.14 21.19 41.23
N LYS A 30 31.31 21.13 40.19
CA LYS A 30 31.40 22.02 39.03
C LYS A 30 30.05 22.68 38.78
N ALA A 31 30.00 23.98 38.96
CA ALA A 31 28.83 24.83 38.76
C ALA A 31 28.29 24.72 37.31
N PRO A 32 26.97 24.77 37.10
CA PRO A 32 26.40 24.72 35.75
C PRO A 32 26.52 26.10 35.10
N VAL A 33 27.49 26.26 34.20
CA VAL A 33 27.53 27.39 33.28
C VAL A 33 26.42 27.20 32.25
N LYS A 34 25.37 28.03 32.33
CA LYS A 34 24.30 28.10 31.32
C LYS A 34 24.86 28.64 30.01
N TYR A 35 25.32 27.75 29.13
CA TYR A 35 25.51 28.09 27.72
C TYR A 35 24.18 27.92 26.98
N TRP A 36 23.59 29.06 26.62
CA TRP A 36 22.45 29.16 25.71
C TRP A 36 22.91 28.73 24.32
N LYS A 37 22.59 27.50 23.90
CA LYS A 37 22.78 27.07 22.50
C LYS A 37 21.60 27.59 21.67
N PRO A 38 21.83 28.30 20.56
CA PRO A 38 20.75 28.72 19.68
C PRO A 38 20.06 27.47 19.13
N LYS A 39 18.73 27.41 19.28
CA LYS A 39 17.90 26.35 18.70
C LYS A 39 18.16 26.32 17.19
N ARG A 40 18.53 25.14 16.67
CA ARG A 40 18.67 24.89 15.23
C ARG A 40 17.40 25.34 14.52
N LEU A 41 17.54 26.28 13.58
CA LEU A 41 16.43 26.94 12.89
C LEU A 41 15.73 26.05 11.84
N CYS A 42 16.21 24.83 11.61
CA CYS A 42 15.47 23.80 10.90
C CYS A 42 15.02 22.77 11.93
N PRO A 43 13.72 22.65 12.22
CA PRO A 43 13.25 21.62 13.12
C PRO A 43 13.59 20.25 12.53
N ASP A 44 14.11 19.34 13.35
CA ASP A 44 14.67 18.04 12.94
C ASP A 44 13.69 17.18 12.10
N PHE A 45 12.40 17.55 12.00
CA PHE A 45 11.40 16.90 11.15
C PHE A 45 11.53 17.19 9.65
N ILE A 46 12.13 18.32 9.25
CA ILE A 46 12.32 18.68 7.83
C ILE A 46 13.56 17.99 7.26
N LYS A 47 14.48 17.54 8.11
CA LYS A 47 15.70 16.89 7.66
C LYS A 47 15.39 15.47 7.16
N PRO A 48 15.76 15.13 5.91
CA PRO A 48 15.57 13.76 5.41
C PRO A 48 16.30 12.75 6.29
N SER A 49 15.64 11.63 6.61
CA SER A 49 16.20 10.62 7.51
C SER A 49 17.52 10.04 7.00
N PHE A 50 17.71 9.96 5.68
CA PHE A 50 18.96 9.52 5.05
C PHE A 50 20.13 10.50 5.23
N LEU A 51 19.87 11.78 5.53
CA LEU A 51 20.89 12.77 5.90
C LEU A 51 21.10 12.88 7.41
N SER A 52 20.30 12.17 8.22
CA SER A 52 20.47 12.14 9.66
C SER A 52 21.62 11.22 10.05
N ARG A 53 22.66 11.81 10.66
CA ARG A 53 23.89 11.09 11.07
C ARG A 53 23.70 10.20 12.29
N THR A 54 22.53 10.26 12.93
CA THR A 54 22.16 9.40 14.07
C THR A 54 21.51 8.12 13.57
N ARG A 55 22.33 7.06 13.43
CA ARG A 55 21.83 5.68 13.28
C ARG A 55 21.07 5.32 14.55
N ALA A 56 19.75 5.46 14.55
CA ALA A 56 18.93 4.81 15.55
C ALA A 56 19.20 3.29 15.47
N PRO A 57 19.35 2.57 16.61
CA PRO A 57 19.50 1.13 16.59
C PRO A 57 18.32 0.51 15.84
N ALA A 58 18.61 -0.45 14.96
CA ALA A 58 17.56 -1.15 14.22
C ALA A 58 16.65 -1.83 15.24
N LYS A 59 15.35 -1.50 15.24
CA LYS A 59 14.37 -2.21 16.07
C LYS A 59 14.38 -3.70 15.66
N PRO A 60 14.25 -4.63 16.61
CA PRO A 60 14.16 -6.05 16.28
C PRO A 60 12.97 -6.27 15.32
N LEU A 61 13.20 -7.05 14.27
CA LEU A 61 12.17 -7.38 13.30
C LEU A 61 11.14 -8.29 13.97
N HIS A 62 9.86 -7.97 13.78
CA HIS A 62 8.76 -8.81 14.24
C HIS A 62 8.47 -9.91 13.19
N ALA A 63 7.73 -10.97 13.56
CA ALA A 63 7.52 -12.16 12.71
C ALA A 63 6.94 -11.85 11.31
N THR A 64 6.17 -10.76 11.20
CA THR A 64 5.55 -10.29 9.95
C THR A 64 6.26 -9.10 9.32
N ALA A 65 7.51 -8.79 9.69
CA ALA A 65 8.24 -7.65 9.13
C ALA A 65 8.39 -7.70 7.60
N TRP A 66 8.44 -8.91 7.03
CA TRP A 66 8.43 -9.11 5.58
C TRP A 66 7.16 -8.54 4.90
N LEU A 67 5.99 -8.48 5.57
CA LEU A 67 4.77 -7.88 5.03
C LEU A 67 4.91 -6.36 4.90
N ASP A 68 5.49 -5.70 5.91
CA ASP A 68 5.79 -4.26 5.83
C ASP A 68 6.79 -3.98 4.70
N GLY A 69 7.79 -4.83 4.54
CA GLY A 69 8.77 -4.75 3.46
C GLY A 69 8.17 -4.95 2.07
N LEU A 70 7.30 -5.94 1.91
CA LEU A 70 6.57 -6.21 0.68
C LEU A 70 5.63 -5.05 0.33
N ARG A 71 4.90 -4.51 1.33
CA ARG A 71 4.09 -3.29 1.17
C ARG A 71 4.95 -2.11 0.69
N GLY A 72 6.11 -1.91 1.30
CA GLY A 72 7.05 -0.86 0.90
C GLY A 72 7.52 -1.00 -0.55
N TYR A 73 7.94 -2.21 -0.92
CA TYR A 73 8.41 -2.50 -2.27
C TYR A 73 7.28 -2.37 -3.32
N ALA A 74 6.08 -2.84 -2.99
CA ALA A 74 4.89 -2.64 -3.82
C ALA A 74 4.62 -1.13 -4.07
N ALA A 75 4.74 -0.29 -3.04
CA ALA A 75 4.58 1.16 -3.20
C ALA A 75 5.60 1.75 -4.18
N PHE A 76 6.85 1.27 -4.12
CA PHE A 76 7.89 1.64 -5.08
C PHE A 76 7.53 1.23 -6.51
N LEU A 77 7.02 0.01 -6.73
CA LEU A 77 6.59 -0.45 -8.06
C LEU A 77 5.41 0.37 -8.60
N VAL A 78 4.49 0.82 -7.74
CA VAL A 78 3.42 1.75 -8.14
C VAL A 78 3.99 3.09 -8.59
N TYR A 79 4.99 3.62 -7.87
CA TYR A 79 5.69 4.83 -8.30
C TYR A 79 6.35 4.64 -9.66
N VAL A 80 7.11 3.56 -9.86
CA VAL A 80 7.81 3.29 -11.12
C VAL A 80 6.81 3.20 -12.28
N LEU A 81 5.71 2.44 -12.12
CA LEU A 81 4.67 2.33 -13.15
C LEU A 81 4.11 3.69 -13.55
N HIS A 82 3.74 4.53 -12.59
CA HIS A 82 3.15 5.83 -12.93
C HIS A 82 4.15 6.74 -13.63
N HIS A 83 5.42 6.74 -13.19
CA HIS A 83 6.47 7.52 -13.82
C HIS A 83 6.81 7.03 -15.24
N GLU A 84 6.88 5.71 -15.45
CA GLU A 84 7.12 5.08 -16.75
C GLU A 84 6.01 5.42 -17.75
N LEU A 85 4.75 5.16 -17.39
CA LEU A 85 3.60 5.49 -18.23
C LEU A 85 3.53 6.99 -18.50
N TRP A 86 3.77 7.82 -17.48
CA TRP A 86 3.70 9.27 -17.65
C TRP A 86 4.73 9.82 -18.63
N ALA A 87 6.00 9.41 -18.51
CA ALA A 87 7.08 9.85 -19.39
C ALA A 87 6.87 9.40 -20.84
N HIS A 88 6.27 8.22 -21.04
CA HIS A 88 6.12 7.61 -22.37
C HIS A 88 4.73 7.77 -23.00
N THR A 89 3.83 8.53 -22.36
CA THR A 89 2.44 8.72 -22.84
C THR A 89 2.38 9.24 -24.28
N LEU A 90 3.30 10.13 -24.67
CA LEU A 90 3.29 10.80 -26.00
C LEU A 90 3.75 9.91 -27.16
N VAL A 91 4.47 8.82 -26.88
CA VAL A 91 5.10 7.98 -27.90
C VAL A 91 4.38 6.64 -28.08
N TYR A 92 3.06 6.61 -27.84
CA TYR A 92 2.29 5.36 -27.75
C TYR A 92 2.84 4.39 -26.69
N GLY A 93 3.59 4.91 -25.71
CA GLY A 93 4.37 4.08 -24.80
C GLY A 93 3.52 3.29 -23.82
N ASN A 94 2.40 3.84 -23.36
CA ASN A 94 1.48 3.13 -22.46
C ASN A 94 0.97 1.84 -23.12
N TRP A 95 0.63 1.90 -24.41
CA TRP A 95 0.24 0.73 -25.19
C TRP A 95 1.36 -0.31 -25.24
N VAL A 96 2.59 0.10 -25.53
CA VAL A 96 3.73 -0.83 -25.57
C VAL A 96 3.97 -1.46 -24.20
N MET A 97 3.99 -0.65 -23.15
CA MET A 97 4.28 -1.07 -21.78
C MET A 97 3.23 -2.04 -21.23
N GLU A 98 1.96 -1.83 -21.56
CA GLU A 98 0.86 -2.60 -20.99
C GLU A 98 0.43 -3.80 -21.84
N MET A 99 0.92 -3.94 -23.08
CA MET A 99 0.71 -5.14 -23.90
C MET A 99 1.66 -6.30 -23.54
N GLY A 100 1.36 -7.50 -24.06
CA GLY A 100 2.18 -8.70 -23.88
C GLY A 100 3.36 -8.77 -24.86
N PHE A 101 4.45 -9.42 -24.44
CA PHE A 101 5.61 -9.66 -25.31
C PHE A 101 5.22 -10.44 -26.58
N GLY A 102 5.54 -9.90 -27.76
CA GLY A 102 5.22 -10.50 -29.05
C GLY A 102 3.81 -10.23 -29.56
N TYR A 103 2.98 -9.46 -28.82
CA TYR A 103 1.69 -8.99 -29.34
C TYR A 103 1.90 -8.11 -30.57
N GLU A 104 1.14 -8.36 -31.64
CA GLU A 104 1.31 -7.72 -32.96
C GLU A 104 2.75 -7.78 -33.52
N LYS A 105 3.50 -8.84 -33.22
CA LYS A 105 4.92 -9.02 -33.63
C LYS A 105 5.85 -7.92 -33.10
N LYS A 106 5.50 -7.26 -32.00
CA LYS A 106 6.36 -6.29 -31.30
C LYS A 106 7.02 -6.94 -30.10
N TYR A 107 8.33 -6.75 -29.96
CA TYR A 107 9.15 -7.44 -28.96
C TYR A 107 10.00 -6.44 -28.19
N TYR A 108 9.51 -6.02 -27.03
CA TYR A 108 10.25 -5.12 -26.13
C TYR A 108 10.69 -5.87 -24.89
N LEU A 109 11.93 -5.63 -24.44
CA LEU A 109 12.51 -6.30 -23.28
C LEU A 109 11.63 -6.14 -22.03
N ILE A 110 11.11 -4.94 -21.81
CA ILE A 110 10.23 -4.60 -20.68
C ILE A 110 8.86 -5.30 -20.69
N GLN A 111 8.49 -5.99 -21.78
CA GLN A 111 7.24 -6.76 -21.85
C GLN A 111 7.44 -8.23 -21.44
N LEU A 112 8.69 -8.69 -21.31
CA LEU A 112 8.97 -10.07 -20.93
C LEU A 112 8.30 -10.40 -19.58
N PRO A 113 7.69 -11.60 -19.45
CA PRO A 113 7.22 -12.08 -18.15
C PRO A 113 8.33 -11.96 -17.11
N PHE A 114 7.95 -11.83 -15.83
CA PHE A 114 8.86 -11.55 -14.71
C PHE A 114 9.52 -10.16 -14.76
N LEU A 115 10.21 -9.82 -15.85
CA LEU A 115 10.94 -8.56 -15.98
C LEU A 115 9.99 -7.36 -16.01
N ARG A 116 8.84 -7.48 -16.69
CA ARG A 116 7.86 -6.40 -16.77
C ARG A 116 7.34 -5.94 -15.42
N THR A 117 7.35 -6.79 -14.39
CA THR A 117 6.90 -6.43 -13.04
C THR A 117 7.74 -5.29 -12.45
N PHE A 118 8.99 -5.11 -12.88
CA PHE A 118 9.84 -4.01 -12.41
C PHE A 118 9.54 -2.67 -13.10
N PHE A 119 8.80 -2.66 -14.21
CA PHE A 119 8.46 -1.46 -14.99
C PHE A 119 6.96 -1.15 -14.91
N THR A 120 6.11 -2.14 -15.17
CA THR A 120 4.65 -2.02 -15.19
C THR A 120 3.97 -2.88 -14.13
N GLY A 121 4.67 -3.25 -13.05
CA GLY A 121 4.13 -4.09 -11.98
C GLY A 121 3.21 -3.37 -10.99
N GLY A 122 2.88 -2.09 -11.20
CA GLY A 122 2.01 -1.33 -10.31
C GLY A 122 0.63 -1.97 -10.13
N HIS A 123 0.07 -2.63 -11.15
CA HIS A 123 -1.20 -3.36 -11.04
C HIS A 123 -1.11 -4.55 -10.07
N LEU A 124 -0.04 -5.37 -10.16
CA LEU A 124 0.25 -6.44 -9.21
C LEU A 124 0.53 -5.89 -7.80
N ALA A 125 1.23 -4.76 -7.71
CA ALA A 125 1.52 -4.12 -6.44
C ALA A 125 0.23 -3.67 -5.73
N VAL A 126 -0.74 -3.11 -6.46
CA VAL A 126 -2.04 -2.72 -5.92
C VAL A 126 -2.84 -3.94 -5.43
N THR A 127 -2.89 -5.03 -6.19
CA THR A 127 -3.57 -6.24 -5.73
C THR A 127 -2.86 -6.89 -4.53
N THR A 128 -1.53 -6.80 -4.48
CA THR A 128 -0.74 -7.21 -3.32
C THR A 128 -1.09 -6.39 -2.07
N PHE A 129 -1.34 -5.08 -2.20
CA PHE A 129 -1.84 -4.28 -1.08
C PHE A 129 -3.16 -4.80 -0.55
N PHE A 130 -4.12 -5.15 -1.42
CA PHE A 130 -5.42 -5.67 -0.98
C PHE A 130 -5.30 -7.00 -0.23
N VAL A 131 -4.44 -7.91 -0.69
CA VAL A 131 -4.15 -9.17 0.04
C VAL A 131 -3.46 -8.89 1.38
N ILE A 132 -2.44 -8.02 1.42
CA ILE A 132 -1.76 -7.63 2.67
C ILE A 132 -2.76 -6.98 3.64
N SER A 133 -3.63 -6.08 3.17
CA SER A 133 -4.64 -5.42 3.97
C SER A 133 -5.61 -6.45 4.57
N GLY A 134 -6.10 -7.41 3.78
CA GLY A 134 -6.88 -8.54 4.29
C GLY A 134 -6.17 -9.31 5.41
N TYR A 135 -4.90 -9.65 5.19
CA TYR A 135 -4.06 -10.36 6.17
C TYR A 135 -3.91 -9.58 7.48
N VAL A 136 -3.44 -8.34 7.40
CA VAL A 136 -3.13 -7.50 8.57
C VAL A 136 -4.38 -7.15 9.37
N LEU A 137 -5.50 -6.86 8.69
CA LEU A 137 -6.78 -6.58 9.35
C LEU A 137 -7.34 -7.80 10.09
N SER A 138 -6.99 -9.01 9.64
CA SER A 138 -7.52 -10.26 10.20
C SER A 138 -6.65 -10.84 11.30
N ARG A 139 -5.34 -10.53 11.34
CA ARG A 139 -4.39 -11.16 12.28
C ARG A 139 -4.82 -11.11 13.74
N LYS A 140 -4.99 -9.91 14.31
CA LYS A 140 -5.37 -9.78 15.72
C LYS A 140 -6.78 -10.32 16.01
N PRO A 141 -7.81 -10.04 15.19
CA PRO A 141 -9.12 -10.65 15.35
C PRO A 141 -9.10 -12.19 15.33
N LEU A 142 -8.40 -12.79 14.37
CA LEU A 142 -8.30 -14.25 14.25
C LEU A 142 -7.54 -14.87 15.42
N MET A 143 -6.47 -14.24 15.91
CA MET A 143 -5.79 -14.69 17.13
C MET A 143 -6.75 -14.78 18.32
N LEU A 144 -7.63 -13.79 18.49
CA LEU A 144 -8.63 -13.75 19.57
C LEU A 144 -9.76 -14.77 19.36
N ILE A 145 -10.19 -14.98 18.11
CA ILE A 145 -11.17 -16.02 17.76
C ILE A 145 -10.60 -17.41 18.04
N GLN A 146 -9.37 -17.69 17.60
CA GLN A 146 -8.70 -18.99 17.80
C GLN A 146 -8.41 -19.25 19.28
N SER A 147 -8.10 -18.22 20.08
CA SER A 147 -7.92 -18.35 21.53
C SER A 147 -9.23 -18.40 22.32
N GLY A 148 -10.39 -18.22 21.67
CA GLY A 148 -11.71 -18.21 22.30
C GLY A 148 -12.05 -16.93 23.09
N ASP A 149 -11.23 -15.88 23.04
CA ASP A 149 -11.46 -14.62 23.76
C ASP A 149 -12.37 -13.68 22.95
N LEU A 150 -13.64 -14.07 22.87
CA LEU A 150 -14.64 -13.39 22.03
C LEU A 150 -15.06 -12.02 22.57
N ALA A 151 -14.86 -11.76 23.87
CA ALA A 151 -15.10 -10.46 24.48
C ALA A 151 -14.05 -9.45 23.98
N LYS A 152 -12.75 -9.77 24.11
CA LYS A 152 -11.68 -8.90 23.59
C LYS A 152 -11.71 -8.80 22.06
N PHE A 153 -12.17 -9.85 21.36
CA PHE A 153 -12.42 -9.78 19.93
C PHE A 153 -13.44 -8.68 19.59
N GLY A 154 -14.59 -8.64 20.27
CA GLY A 154 -15.61 -7.62 20.08
C GLY A 154 -15.07 -6.21 20.30
N ASP A 155 -14.33 -6.00 21.39
CA ASP A 155 -13.67 -4.72 21.69
C ASP A 155 -12.66 -4.34 20.61
N ASN A 156 -11.85 -5.31 20.16
CA ASN A 156 -10.86 -5.09 19.13
C ASN A 156 -11.50 -4.68 17.79
N LEU A 157 -12.56 -5.38 17.40
CA LEU A 157 -13.25 -5.16 16.13
C LEU A 157 -13.99 -3.82 16.12
N ALA A 158 -14.73 -3.50 17.19
CA ALA A 158 -15.43 -2.22 17.33
C ALA A 158 -14.45 -1.04 17.24
N SER A 159 -13.32 -1.16 17.93
CA SER A 159 -12.26 -0.16 17.92
C SER A 159 -11.57 -0.04 16.55
N ALA A 160 -11.35 -1.16 15.86
CA ALA A 160 -10.76 -1.18 14.51
C ALA A 160 -11.68 -0.55 13.47
N LEU A 161 -12.98 -0.89 13.50
CA LEU A 161 -14.01 -0.36 12.62
C LEU A 161 -14.16 1.17 12.78
N PHE A 162 -14.31 1.67 14.02
CA PHE A 162 -14.47 3.10 14.30
C PHE A 162 -13.33 3.95 13.73
N ARG A 163 -12.08 3.49 13.91
CA ARG A 163 -10.90 4.27 13.50
C ARG A 163 -10.61 4.20 12.01
N ARG A 164 -11.12 3.19 11.29
CA ARG A 164 -10.67 2.88 9.92
C ARG A 164 -10.97 4.01 8.94
N TRP A 165 -12.17 4.57 9.00
CA TRP A 165 -12.56 5.69 8.12
C TRP A 165 -11.63 6.90 8.33
N ILE A 166 -11.42 7.30 9.59
CA ILE A 166 -10.56 8.44 9.94
C ILE A 166 -9.12 8.22 9.49
N ARG A 167 -8.57 7.02 9.74
CA ARG A 167 -7.18 6.67 9.38
C ARG A 167 -6.92 6.73 7.88
N LEU A 168 -7.87 6.29 7.06
CA LEU A 168 -7.71 6.31 5.61
C LEU A 168 -7.98 7.70 5.03
N TRP A 169 -9.05 8.37 5.47
CA TRP A 169 -9.53 9.58 4.81
C TRP A 169 -8.89 10.86 5.31
N LEU A 170 -8.52 10.97 6.59
CA LEU A 170 -7.94 12.21 7.11
C LEU A 170 -6.60 12.58 6.43
N PRO A 171 -5.69 11.63 6.13
CA PRO A 171 -4.46 11.93 5.40
C PRO A 171 -4.72 12.28 3.93
N VAL A 172 -5.72 11.67 3.30
CA VAL A 172 -6.18 12.04 1.95
C VAL A 172 -6.72 13.47 1.93
N ILE A 173 -7.56 13.84 2.92
CA ILE A 173 -8.07 15.20 3.07
C ILE A 173 -6.92 16.19 3.21
N ALA A 174 -6.01 15.95 4.15
CA ALA A 174 -4.89 16.86 4.41
C ALA A 174 -4.00 17.05 3.18
N THR A 175 -3.59 15.95 2.52
CA THR A 175 -2.69 16.02 1.36
C THR A 175 -3.34 16.66 0.14
N THR A 176 -4.62 16.36 -0.14
CA THR A 176 -5.31 16.92 -1.30
C THR A 176 -5.67 18.40 -1.12
N LEU A 177 -5.99 18.85 0.10
CA LEU A 177 -6.17 20.28 0.40
C LEU A 177 -4.86 21.06 0.30
N ILE A 178 -3.73 20.49 0.74
CA ILE A 178 -2.41 21.10 0.55
C ILE A 178 -2.13 21.25 -0.95
N TYR A 179 -2.37 20.20 -1.72
CA TYR A 179 -2.13 20.18 -3.16
C TYR A 179 -3.00 21.18 -3.94
N LEU A 180 -4.31 21.20 -3.66
CA LEU A 180 -5.26 22.20 -4.16
C LEU A 180 -4.75 23.61 -3.86
N THR A 181 -4.28 23.85 -2.64
CA THR A 181 -3.78 25.17 -2.24
C THR A 181 -2.52 25.55 -3.00
N ILE A 182 -1.59 24.61 -3.22
CA ILE A 182 -0.39 24.83 -4.04
C ILE A 182 -0.78 25.20 -5.48
N TRP A 183 -1.72 24.48 -6.09
CA TRP A 183 -2.20 24.79 -7.43
C TRP A 183 -2.72 26.22 -7.55
N HIS A 184 -3.57 26.64 -6.60
CA HIS A 184 -4.11 28.01 -6.58
C HIS A 184 -3.07 29.09 -6.35
N ILE A 185 -2.10 28.87 -5.47
CA ILE A 185 -1.09 29.88 -5.16
C ILE A 185 -0.11 30.07 -6.33
N PHE A 186 0.26 28.98 -7.00
CA PHE A 186 1.29 29.00 -8.04
C PHE A 186 0.72 28.95 -9.47
N ASN A 187 -0.60 28.90 -9.62
CA ASN A 187 -1.29 28.81 -10.90
C ASN A 187 -0.78 27.63 -11.75
N ILE A 188 -0.63 26.46 -11.11
CA ILE A 188 -0.12 25.22 -11.72
C ILE A 188 -1.31 24.26 -11.87
N TYR A 189 -1.94 24.26 -13.04
CA TYR A 189 -3.12 23.45 -13.31
C TYR A 189 -2.80 22.34 -14.31
N PRO A 190 -2.67 21.08 -13.86
CA PRO A 190 -2.30 20.01 -14.77
C PRO A 190 -3.41 19.67 -15.78
N ALA A 191 -3.05 19.69 -17.06
CA ALA A 191 -3.87 19.14 -18.13
C ALA A 191 -4.03 17.60 -17.94
N PRO A 192 -5.20 17.02 -18.27
CA PRO A 192 -6.28 17.57 -19.10
C PRO A 192 -7.49 18.13 -18.33
N ARG A 193 -7.43 18.29 -17.00
CA ARG A 193 -8.60 18.67 -16.18
C ARG A 193 -8.50 20.10 -15.67
N SER A 194 -8.26 21.02 -16.60
CA SER A 194 -8.11 22.48 -16.41
C SER A 194 -9.39 23.20 -15.95
N GLU A 195 -10.45 22.48 -15.58
CA GLU A 195 -11.63 23.04 -14.92
C GLU A 195 -11.31 23.33 -13.45
N HIS A 196 -10.65 24.46 -13.21
CA HIS A 196 -10.43 25.00 -11.87
C HIS A 196 -11.32 26.22 -11.67
N GLU A 197 -11.69 26.47 -10.43
CA GLU A 197 -12.40 27.67 -10.04
C GLU A 197 -11.43 28.86 -9.92
N GLU A 198 -11.89 30.08 -10.19
CA GLU A 198 -11.05 31.27 -10.03
C GLU A 198 -10.68 31.54 -8.57
N LYS A 199 -11.59 31.21 -7.64
CA LYS A 199 -11.44 31.49 -6.21
C LYS A 199 -11.14 30.20 -5.45
N TRP A 200 -10.14 30.26 -4.57
CA TRP A 200 -9.79 29.15 -3.69
C TRP A 200 -10.97 28.61 -2.87
N THR A 201 -11.87 29.49 -2.39
CA THR A 201 -13.06 29.08 -1.63
C THR A 201 -14.05 28.28 -2.48
N SER A 202 -14.20 28.65 -3.75
CA SER A 202 -15.05 27.92 -4.71
C SER A 202 -14.43 26.57 -5.03
N GLU A 203 -13.11 26.51 -5.18
CA GLU A 203 -12.41 25.24 -5.41
C GLU A 203 -12.52 24.31 -4.20
N VAL A 204 -12.37 24.81 -2.97
CA VAL A 204 -12.59 24.01 -1.76
C VAL A 204 -14.02 23.48 -1.69
N TRP A 205 -15.00 24.26 -2.15
CA TRP A 205 -16.39 23.80 -2.24
C TRP A 205 -16.56 22.70 -3.29
N LYS A 206 -15.96 22.86 -4.48
CA LYS A 206 -15.93 21.83 -5.54
C LYS A 206 -15.26 20.55 -5.05
N TRP A 207 -14.11 20.68 -4.40
CA TRP A 207 -13.40 19.59 -3.71
C TRP A 207 -14.30 18.87 -2.71
N TYR A 208 -15.04 19.60 -1.88
CA TYR A 208 -15.94 19.01 -0.89
C TYR A 208 -17.08 18.23 -1.55
N LEU A 209 -17.70 18.79 -2.60
CA LEU A 209 -18.78 18.15 -3.34
C LEU A 209 -18.34 16.83 -3.98
N GLU A 210 -17.10 16.77 -4.47
CA GLU A 210 -16.51 15.56 -5.02
C GLU A 210 -16.12 14.58 -3.89
N PHE A 211 -15.40 15.06 -2.87
CA PHE A 211 -14.89 14.27 -1.76
C PHE A 211 -15.99 13.56 -0.96
N LYS A 212 -17.11 14.23 -0.66
CA LYS A 212 -18.22 13.63 0.11
C LYS A 212 -18.81 12.40 -0.61
N ASN A 213 -18.89 12.47 -1.94
CA ASN A 213 -19.40 11.38 -2.77
C ASN A 213 -18.33 10.29 -2.92
N PHE A 214 -17.08 10.68 -3.17
CA PHE A 214 -15.94 9.79 -3.33
C PHE A 214 -15.67 8.95 -2.07
N SER A 215 -15.83 9.55 -0.88
CA SER A 215 -15.62 8.89 0.41
C SER A 215 -16.82 8.08 0.94
N TYR A 216 -17.95 8.11 0.24
CA TYR A 216 -19.13 7.34 0.61
C TYR A 216 -18.96 5.84 0.29
N ILE A 217 -18.97 5.00 1.33
CA ILE A 217 -18.64 3.57 1.25
C ILE A 217 -19.61 2.81 0.34
N PHE A 218 -20.90 3.15 0.34
CA PHE A 218 -21.92 2.46 -0.45
C PHE A 218 -22.16 3.11 -1.82
N ARG A 219 -21.20 3.88 -2.32
CA ARG A 219 -21.23 4.41 -3.68
C ARG A 219 -21.21 3.26 -4.69
N THR A 220 -22.22 3.24 -5.57
CA THR A 220 -22.43 2.23 -6.63
C THR A 220 -22.13 2.73 -8.05
N GLY A 221 -21.87 4.03 -8.25
CA GLY A 221 -21.59 4.59 -9.58
C GLY A 221 -20.94 5.98 -9.58
N GLY A 222 -20.72 6.53 -10.78
CA GLY A 222 -20.03 7.81 -11.05
C GLY A 222 -18.53 7.66 -11.33
N ASP A 223 -17.81 8.78 -11.47
CA ASP A 223 -16.37 8.77 -11.78
C ASP A 223 -15.54 8.07 -10.67
N PRO A 224 -14.80 6.98 -10.99
CA PRO A 224 -13.95 6.29 -10.03
C PRO A 224 -12.70 7.09 -9.62
N TRP A 225 -12.40 8.18 -10.31
CA TRP A 225 -11.22 9.02 -10.07
C TRP A 225 -11.56 10.21 -9.17
N PHE A 226 -10.57 10.65 -8.38
CA PHE A 226 -10.65 11.90 -7.63
C PHE A 226 -9.80 12.96 -8.32
N THR A 227 -10.39 14.07 -8.75
CA THR A 227 -9.76 15.11 -9.59
C THR A 227 -8.47 15.64 -8.96
N TYR A 228 -8.47 15.86 -7.65
CA TYR A 228 -7.34 16.42 -6.92
C TYR A 228 -6.23 15.39 -6.67
N ASN A 229 -6.49 14.10 -6.83
CA ASN A 229 -5.45 13.06 -6.83
C ASN A 229 -6.02 11.76 -7.41
N VAL A 230 -5.84 11.54 -8.71
CA VAL A 230 -6.42 10.38 -9.40
C VAL A 230 -5.93 9.06 -8.83
N HIS A 231 -4.72 9.05 -8.27
CA HIS A 231 -4.11 7.84 -7.75
C HIS A 231 -4.82 7.32 -6.51
N VAL A 232 -5.58 8.14 -5.75
CA VAL A 232 -6.26 7.71 -4.52
C VAL A 232 -7.50 6.82 -4.74
N TRP A 233 -7.81 6.44 -5.98
CA TRP A 233 -8.94 5.56 -6.34
C TRP A 233 -8.98 4.24 -5.56
N SER A 234 -7.83 3.73 -5.10
CA SER A 234 -7.79 2.47 -4.34
C SER A 234 -8.28 2.64 -2.89
N ILE A 235 -8.37 3.86 -2.36
CA ILE A 235 -8.82 4.12 -0.97
C ILE A 235 -10.29 3.75 -0.74
N PRO A 236 -11.24 4.11 -1.64
CA PRO A 236 -12.58 3.54 -1.64
C PRO A 236 -12.63 2.01 -1.65
N VAL A 237 -11.72 1.36 -2.38
CA VAL A 237 -11.64 -0.11 -2.43
C VAL A 237 -11.12 -0.66 -1.11
N GLU A 238 -10.09 -0.05 -0.53
CA GLU A 238 -9.54 -0.38 0.78
C GLU A 238 -10.57 -0.32 1.90
N ILE A 239 -11.40 0.73 1.95
CA ILE A 239 -12.44 0.82 2.97
C ILE A 239 -13.54 -0.23 2.77
N LYS A 240 -13.99 -0.47 1.52
CA LYS A 240 -14.97 -1.51 1.19
C LYS A 240 -14.46 -2.89 1.60
N GLY A 241 -13.23 -3.23 1.20
CA GLY A 241 -12.57 -4.48 1.58
C GLY A 241 -12.43 -4.63 3.09
N SER A 242 -12.09 -3.55 3.81
CA SER A 242 -12.02 -3.57 5.28
C SER A 242 -13.37 -3.91 5.93
N ILE A 243 -14.47 -3.34 5.44
CA ILE A 243 -15.82 -3.65 5.93
C ILE A 243 -16.18 -5.10 5.66
N THR A 244 -15.84 -5.63 4.47
CA THR A 244 -16.01 -7.05 4.15
C THR A 244 -15.27 -7.93 5.14
N ILE A 245 -14.00 -7.62 5.44
CA ILE A 245 -13.18 -8.36 6.42
C ILE A 245 -13.82 -8.34 7.81
N TYR A 246 -14.14 -7.16 8.32
CA TYR A 246 -14.72 -7.02 9.66
C TYR A 246 -16.07 -7.73 9.79
N THR A 247 -16.88 -7.69 8.74
CA THR A 247 -18.19 -8.36 8.69
C THR A 247 -18.02 -9.88 8.67
N ALA A 248 -17.12 -10.39 7.84
CA ALA A 248 -16.81 -11.83 7.76
C ALA A 248 -16.24 -12.35 9.09
N LEU A 249 -15.29 -11.64 9.71
CA LEU A 249 -14.74 -12.00 11.02
C LEU A 249 -15.81 -12.07 12.10
N MET A 250 -16.73 -11.09 12.14
CA MET A 250 -17.85 -11.11 13.09
C MET A 250 -18.76 -12.31 12.84
N ALA A 251 -19.15 -12.53 11.58
CA ALA A 251 -20.04 -13.61 11.18
C ALA A 251 -19.44 -15.00 11.47
N PHE A 252 -18.13 -15.17 11.27
CA PHE A 252 -17.45 -16.46 11.42
C PHE A 252 -16.83 -16.67 12.80
N SER A 253 -16.90 -15.68 13.69
CA SER A 253 -16.29 -15.71 15.04
C SER A 253 -16.75 -16.88 15.90
N ARG A 254 -17.96 -17.41 15.64
CA ARG A 254 -18.56 -18.54 16.37
C ARG A 254 -18.49 -19.86 15.59
N CYS A 255 -17.99 -19.85 14.35
CA CYS A 255 -17.88 -21.06 13.55
C CYS A 255 -16.75 -21.95 14.05
N SER A 256 -16.88 -23.26 13.86
CA SER A 256 -15.74 -24.18 14.03
C SER A 256 -14.63 -23.84 13.04
N ARG A 257 -13.38 -24.20 13.36
CA ARG A 257 -12.20 -23.95 12.52
C ARG A 257 -12.44 -24.31 11.05
N ASN A 258 -12.84 -25.55 10.77
CA ASN A 258 -13.03 -26.00 9.39
C ASN A 258 -14.21 -25.29 8.71
N ALA A 259 -15.31 -25.04 9.43
CA ALA A 259 -16.45 -24.30 8.88
C ALA A 259 -16.05 -22.87 8.48
N ARG A 260 -15.26 -22.18 9.31
CA ARG A 260 -14.72 -20.85 9.00
C ARG A 260 -13.86 -20.88 7.73
N LEU A 261 -12.91 -21.81 7.62
CA LEU A 261 -12.07 -21.93 6.41
C LEU A 261 -12.90 -22.20 5.15
N TYR A 262 -13.93 -23.05 5.22
CA TYR A 262 -14.82 -23.30 4.08
C TYR A 262 -15.68 -22.07 3.73
N LEU A 263 -16.10 -21.28 4.73
CA LEU A 263 -16.85 -20.06 4.49
C LEU A 263 -15.97 -18.96 3.85
N GLU A 264 -14.71 -18.84 4.26
CA GLU A 264 -13.73 -17.96 3.61
C GLU A 264 -13.50 -18.36 2.15
N LEU A 265 -13.28 -19.65 1.88
CA LEU A 265 -13.19 -20.18 0.52
C LEU A 265 -14.48 -19.95 -0.28
N GLY A 266 -15.64 -20.12 0.35
CA GLY A 266 -16.94 -19.86 -0.24
C GLY A 266 -17.14 -18.39 -0.62
N LEU A 267 -16.67 -17.45 0.21
CA LEU A 267 -16.67 -16.01 -0.11
C LEU A 267 -15.73 -15.68 -1.27
N ILE A 268 -14.52 -16.26 -1.29
CA ILE A 268 -13.60 -16.09 -2.43
C ILE A 268 -14.26 -16.60 -3.71
N TYR A 269 -14.87 -17.78 -3.67
CA TYR A 269 -15.57 -18.35 -4.82
C TYR A 269 -16.73 -17.46 -5.27
N TYR A 270 -17.56 -17.01 -4.33
CA TYR A 270 -18.66 -16.10 -4.62
C TYR A 270 -18.19 -14.81 -5.30
N PHE A 271 -17.18 -14.13 -4.75
CA PHE A 271 -16.65 -12.88 -5.30
C PHE A 271 -15.86 -13.03 -6.61
N MET A 272 -15.44 -14.23 -6.97
CA MET A 272 -14.65 -14.48 -8.18
C MET A 272 -15.49 -15.09 -9.31
N TYR A 273 -16.46 -15.93 -8.97
CA TYR A 273 -17.20 -16.73 -9.96
C TYR A 273 -18.69 -16.39 -10.04
N ILE A 274 -19.26 -15.71 -9.03
CA ILE A 274 -20.70 -15.40 -8.99
C ILE A 274 -20.93 -13.89 -9.09
N ALA A 275 -20.26 -13.09 -8.27
CA ALA A 275 -20.36 -11.63 -8.25
C ALA A 275 -19.09 -10.98 -8.81
N ASP A 276 -19.19 -9.75 -9.33
CA ASP A 276 -18.02 -8.95 -9.73
C ASP A 276 -17.31 -8.35 -8.50
N GLY A 277 -16.67 -9.24 -7.73
CA GLY A 277 -16.11 -8.95 -6.41
C GLY A 277 -14.60 -9.16 -6.31
N ALA A 278 -13.86 -9.19 -7.43
CA ALA A 278 -12.45 -9.59 -7.45
C ALA A 278 -11.58 -8.87 -6.41
N HIS A 279 -11.80 -7.57 -6.20
CA HIS A 279 -11.12 -6.81 -5.15
C HIS A 279 -11.43 -7.38 -3.75
N ASN A 280 -12.70 -7.60 -3.41
CA ASN A 280 -13.09 -8.20 -2.12
C ASN A 280 -12.51 -9.62 -1.96
N ALA A 281 -12.45 -10.40 -3.04
CA ALA A 281 -11.80 -11.71 -3.02
C ALA A 281 -10.33 -11.62 -2.58
N MET A 282 -9.57 -10.61 -3.04
CA MET A 282 -8.18 -10.40 -2.63
C MET A 282 -8.06 -10.14 -1.12
N PHE A 283 -8.97 -9.34 -0.54
CA PHE A 283 -9.01 -9.14 0.91
C PHE A 283 -9.30 -10.47 1.63
N VAL A 284 -10.33 -11.21 1.20
CA VAL A 284 -10.68 -12.50 1.84
C VAL A 284 -9.57 -13.54 1.66
N ALA A 285 -8.85 -13.55 0.54
CA ALA A 285 -7.65 -14.39 0.38
C ALA A 285 -6.56 -14.00 1.39
N GLY A 286 -6.37 -12.71 1.66
CA GLY A 286 -5.50 -12.25 2.74
C GLY A 286 -5.93 -12.76 4.13
N MET A 287 -7.24 -12.73 4.43
CA MET A 287 -7.81 -13.31 5.66
C MET A 287 -7.50 -14.81 5.76
N LEU A 288 -7.77 -15.56 4.68
CA LEU A 288 -7.53 -17.00 4.62
C LEU A 288 -6.05 -17.35 4.81
N LEU A 289 -5.15 -16.63 4.14
CA LEU A 289 -3.70 -16.81 4.34
C LEU A 289 -3.30 -16.55 5.79
N CYS A 290 -3.89 -15.54 6.43
CA CYS A 290 -3.63 -15.24 7.83
C CYS A 290 -4.18 -16.32 8.78
N ASP A 291 -5.38 -16.83 8.53
CA ASP A 291 -5.97 -17.89 9.36
C ASP A 291 -5.13 -19.17 9.26
N LEU A 292 -4.73 -19.56 8.05
CA LEU A 292 -3.85 -20.70 7.82
C LEU A 292 -2.47 -20.52 8.45
N ASP A 293 -1.86 -19.35 8.35
CA ASP A 293 -0.56 -19.08 8.98
C ASP A 293 -0.66 -19.16 10.51
N LEU A 294 -1.71 -18.61 11.13
CA LEU A 294 -1.93 -18.70 12.59
C LEU A 294 -2.21 -20.14 13.05
N LEU A 295 -2.97 -20.91 12.26
CA LEU A 295 -3.17 -22.33 12.54
C LEU A 295 -1.87 -23.12 12.40
N ALA A 296 -1.01 -22.76 11.45
CA ALA A 296 0.32 -23.36 11.32
C ALA A 296 1.24 -23.00 12.49
N GLU A 297 1.20 -21.76 12.97
CA GLU A 297 1.94 -21.32 14.17
C GLU A 297 1.51 -22.07 15.44
N ASN A 298 0.24 -22.54 15.49
CA ASN A 298 -0.33 -23.28 16.62
C ASN A 298 -0.37 -24.81 16.42
N ASP A 299 0.30 -25.35 15.39
CA ASP A 299 0.27 -26.78 15.03
C ASP A 299 -1.16 -27.36 14.85
N ASP A 300 -2.12 -26.52 14.43
CA ASP A 300 -3.54 -26.84 14.29
C ASP A 300 -4.04 -26.74 12.83
N LEU A 301 -3.14 -26.90 11.86
CA LEU A 301 -3.52 -26.95 10.44
C LEU A 301 -4.46 -28.14 10.15
N PRO A 302 -5.41 -27.98 9.19
CA PRO A 302 -6.20 -29.11 8.72
C PRO A 302 -5.31 -30.26 8.24
N GLY A 303 -5.59 -31.49 8.70
CA GLY A 303 -4.71 -32.65 8.48
C GLY A 303 -4.40 -32.98 7.01
N PHE A 304 -5.20 -32.50 6.05
CA PHE A 304 -4.89 -32.63 4.61
C PHE A 304 -3.57 -31.94 4.22
N PHE A 305 -3.18 -30.84 4.88
CA PHE A 305 -1.94 -30.14 4.59
C PHE A 305 -0.69 -30.98 4.87
N SER A 306 -0.74 -31.89 5.86
CA SER A 306 0.38 -32.78 6.19
C SER A 306 0.84 -33.66 5.01
N LYS A 307 -0.07 -33.95 4.05
CA LYS A 307 0.25 -34.72 2.83
C LYS A 307 1.24 -33.99 1.91
N PHE A 308 1.38 -32.68 2.06
CA PHE A 308 2.22 -31.82 1.23
C PHE A 308 3.50 -31.35 1.92
N ASP A 309 3.74 -31.74 3.18
CA ASP A 309 4.89 -31.27 3.96
C ASP A 309 6.22 -31.55 3.27
N SER A 310 6.36 -32.73 2.66
CA SER A 310 7.55 -33.13 1.90
C SER A 310 7.79 -32.30 0.63
N TRP A 311 6.76 -31.64 0.11
CA TRP A 311 6.80 -30.91 -1.15
C TRP A 311 6.64 -29.40 -0.97
N LYS A 312 6.62 -28.90 0.28
CA LYS A 312 6.30 -27.49 0.58
C LYS A 312 7.19 -26.51 -0.19
N GLU A 313 8.49 -26.77 -0.24
CA GLU A 313 9.47 -25.88 -0.89
C GLU A 313 9.21 -25.82 -2.39
N LEU A 314 8.99 -26.98 -3.01
CA LEU A 314 8.65 -27.07 -4.42
C LEU A 314 7.33 -26.36 -4.73
N ILE A 315 6.30 -26.56 -3.90
CA ILE A 315 4.99 -25.92 -4.07
C ILE A 315 5.12 -24.40 -4.02
N PHE A 316 5.70 -23.84 -2.95
CA PHE A 316 5.80 -22.38 -2.80
C PHE A 316 6.75 -21.75 -3.83
N PHE A 317 7.79 -22.45 -4.27
CA PHE A 317 8.63 -21.96 -5.36
C PHE A 317 7.86 -21.88 -6.69
N ASN A 318 7.06 -22.91 -7.03
CA ASN A 318 6.22 -22.87 -8.23
C ASN A 318 5.09 -21.85 -8.12
N LEU A 319 4.48 -21.67 -6.94
CA LEU A 319 3.52 -20.60 -6.69
C LEU A 319 4.15 -19.22 -6.91
N PHE A 320 5.40 -19.01 -6.47
CA PHE A 320 6.12 -17.76 -6.75
C PHE A 320 6.35 -17.55 -8.25
N ILE A 321 6.78 -18.58 -8.99
CA ILE A 321 6.93 -18.47 -10.45
C ILE A 321 5.59 -18.13 -11.12
N ALA A 322 4.52 -18.83 -10.74
CA ALA A 322 3.18 -18.55 -11.24
C ALA A 322 2.73 -17.13 -10.88
N ALA A 323 3.04 -16.65 -9.68
CA ALA A 323 2.72 -15.30 -9.23
C ALA A 323 3.37 -14.23 -10.13
N MET A 324 4.67 -14.39 -10.40
CA MET A 324 5.40 -13.45 -11.24
C MET A 324 4.96 -13.48 -12.71
N TYR A 325 4.58 -14.66 -13.22
CA TYR A 325 4.04 -14.79 -14.56
C TYR A 325 2.64 -14.16 -14.68
N LEU A 326 1.71 -14.55 -13.81
CA LEU A 326 0.33 -14.06 -13.81
C LEU A 326 0.24 -12.56 -13.48
N GLY A 327 1.15 -12.06 -12.65
CA GLY A 327 1.30 -10.64 -12.34
C GLY A 327 1.70 -9.79 -13.55
N GLY A 328 2.22 -10.43 -14.60
CA GLY A 328 2.58 -9.81 -15.88
C GLY A 328 1.47 -9.84 -16.92
N VAL A 329 0.21 -10.04 -16.52
CA VAL A 329 -0.95 -10.01 -17.43
C VAL A 329 -0.99 -8.70 -18.24
N PRO A 330 -1.25 -8.75 -19.56
CA PRO A 330 -1.52 -7.55 -20.34
C PRO A 330 -2.70 -6.75 -19.75
N THR A 331 -2.56 -5.42 -19.64
CA THR A 331 -3.52 -4.57 -18.92
C THR A 331 -4.10 -3.44 -19.74
N TYR A 332 -3.64 -3.24 -20.98
CA TYR A 332 -4.01 -2.08 -21.78
C TYR A 332 -5.49 -2.06 -22.18
N ASP A 333 -6.04 -3.22 -22.56
CA ASP A 333 -7.41 -3.35 -23.09
C ASP A 333 -8.20 -4.38 -22.28
N LEU A 334 -9.52 -4.17 -22.16
CA LEU A 334 -10.46 -5.08 -21.52
C LEU A 334 -10.95 -6.20 -22.46
N ASP A 335 -10.72 -6.08 -23.77
CA ASP A 335 -11.11 -7.09 -24.75
C ASP A 335 -10.28 -8.37 -24.59
N LEU A 336 -10.97 -9.47 -24.26
CA LEU A 336 -10.39 -10.80 -24.16
C LEU A 336 -9.70 -11.28 -25.44
N LYS A 337 -10.05 -10.72 -26.61
CA LYS A 337 -9.35 -11.03 -27.86
C LYS A 337 -7.90 -10.56 -27.83
N VAL A 338 -7.62 -9.41 -27.21
CA VAL A 338 -6.25 -8.90 -27.03
C VAL A 338 -5.44 -9.88 -26.19
N LEU A 339 -6.01 -10.35 -25.08
CA LEU A 339 -5.38 -11.36 -24.24
C LEU A 339 -5.17 -12.68 -24.99
N ARG A 340 -6.17 -13.15 -25.74
CA ARG A 340 -6.09 -14.40 -26.51
C ARG A 340 -5.01 -14.35 -27.60
N ASN A 341 -4.86 -13.20 -28.25
CA ASN A 341 -3.88 -12.99 -29.30
C ASN A 341 -2.48 -12.68 -28.74
N SER A 342 -2.33 -12.48 -27.43
CA SER A 342 -1.03 -12.27 -26.78
C SER A 342 -0.30 -13.61 -26.60
N PRO A 343 0.94 -13.75 -27.11
CA PRO A 343 1.73 -14.96 -26.89
C PRO A 343 1.87 -15.31 -25.40
N GLY A 344 1.70 -16.59 -25.06
CA GLY A 344 1.70 -17.08 -23.67
C GLY A 344 0.35 -16.95 -22.94
N TRP A 345 -0.62 -16.22 -23.48
CA TRP A 345 -1.91 -15.97 -22.82
C TRP A 345 -3.12 -16.64 -23.47
N TYR A 346 -2.93 -17.29 -24.63
CA TYR A 346 -4.00 -17.94 -25.39
C TYR A 346 -4.87 -18.87 -24.53
N TYR A 347 -4.27 -19.89 -23.90
CA TYR A 347 -5.03 -20.85 -23.08
C TYR A 347 -5.56 -20.22 -21.79
N LEU A 348 -4.78 -19.34 -21.16
CA LEU A 348 -5.22 -18.64 -19.95
C LEU A 348 -6.47 -17.83 -20.23
N SER A 349 -6.60 -17.20 -21.40
CA SER A 349 -7.77 -16.39 -21.78
C SER A 349 -9.12 -17.10 -21.66
N TYR A 350 -9.14 -18.44 -21.64
CA TYR A 350 -10.35 -19.25 -21.45
C TYR A 350 -10.69 -19.55 -19.99
N LEU A 351 -9.79 -19.31 -19.04
CA LEU A 351 -10.00 -19.56 -17.61
C LEU A 351 -10.75 -18.44 -16.90
N LYS A 352 -10.81 -17.25 -17.51
CA LYS A 352 -11.47 -16.08 -16.93
C LYS A 352 -12.97 -16.36 -16.75
N PRO A 353 -13.52 -16.25 -15.52
CA PRO A 353 -14.94 -16.46 -15.27
C PRO A 353 -15.78 -15.30 -15.78
N GLN A 354 -17.07 -15.53 -16.00
CA GLN A 354 -17.98 -14.49 -16.46
C GLN A 354 -18.07 -13.31 -15.47
N ALA A 355 -18.10 -13.59 -14.17
CA ALA A 355 -18.40 -12.62 -13.12
C ALA A 355 -17.41 -11.44 -13.03
N VAL A 356 -16.10 -11.69 -13.05
CA VAL A 356 -15.10 -10.62 -13.01
C VAL A 356 -15.08 -9.88 -14.34
N PHE A 357 -15.52 -8.63 -14.41
CA PHE A 357 -15.65 -7.95 -15.69
C PHE A 357 -14.30 -7.73 -16.39
N ASP A 358 -13.36 -7.09 -15.70
CA ASP A 358 -11.99 -6.87 -16.18
C ASP A 358 -11.12 -8.08 -15.88
N TYR A 359 -10.71 -8.79 -16.93
CA TYR A 359 -9.98 -10.06 -16.82
C TYR A 359 -8.67 -9.94 -16.05
N LYS A 360 -8.04 -8.75 -16.00
CA LYS A 360 -6.73 -8.62 -15.33
C LYS A 360 -6.87 -8.89 -13.84
N TRP A 361 -7.96 -8.47 -13.21
CA TRP A 361 -8.17 -8.67 -11.77
C TRP A 361 -8.27 -10.15 -11.39
N PHE A 362 -8.77 -11.00 -12.30
CA PHE A 362 -8.80 -12.45 -12.10
C PHE A 362 -7.38 -13.01 -11.97
N TYR A 363 -6.48 -12.70 -12.91
CA TYR A 363 -5.10 -13.20 -12.85
C TYR A 363 -4.30 -12.53 -11.75
N LEU A 364 -4.50 -11.23 -11.52
CA LEU A 364 -3.82 -10.48 -10.46
C LEU A 364 -4.25 -10.94 -9.06
N PHE A 365 -5.47 -11.48 -8.89
CA PHE A 365 -5.90 -12.12 -7.65
C PHE A 365 -5.02 -13.34 -7.33
N PHE A 366 -4.87 -14.27 -8.28
CA PHE A 366 -4.01 -15.43 -8.09
C PHE A 366 -2.55 -15.01 -7.92
N ALA A 367 -2.09 -14.05 -8.71
CA ALA A 367 -0.73 -13.55 -8.65
C ALA A 367 -0.39 -12.99 -7.26
N ALA A 368 -1.20 -12.08 -6.72
CA ALA A 368 -0.98 -11.49 -5.41
C ALA A 368 -1.11 -12.51 -4.29
N THR A 369 -2.11 -13.40 -4.35
CA THR A 369 -2.31 -14.45 -3.34
C THR A 369 -1.13 -15.40 -3.28
N PHE A 370 -0.65 -15.87 -4.43
CA PHE A 370 0.52 -16.75 -4.52
C PHE A 370 1.80 -16.04 -4.10
N LEU A 371 1.96 -14.76 -4.45
CA LEU A 371 3.11 -13.96 -4.03
C LEU A 371 3.18 -13.85 -2.51
N VAL A 372 2.11 -13.40 -1.86
CA VAL A 372 2.04 -13.25 -0.40
C VAL A 372 2.22 -14.59 0.32
N ALA A 373 1.62 -15.67 -0.20
CA ALA A 373 1.76 -17.01 0.39
C ALA A 373 3.21 -17.53 0.32
N SER A 374 3.92 -17.25 -0.77
CA SER A 374 5.24 -17.85 -1.05
C SER A 374 6.41 -17.14 -0.35
N ILE A 375 6.34 -15.81 -0.19
CA ILE A 375 7.44 -15.00 0.38
C ILE A 375 7.97 -15.53 1.73
N PRO A 376 7.14 -15.76 2.77
CA PRO A 376 7.66 -16.20 4.07
C PRO A 376 8.28 -17.60 4.03
N ARG A 377 7.97 -18.42 3.01
CA ARG A 377 8.50 -19.78 2.83
C ARG A 377 9.76 -19.84 1.96
N ILE A 378 10.16 -18.75 1.31
CA ILE A 378 11.36 -18.67 0.47
C ILE A 378 12.40 -17.76 1.16
N PRO A 379 13.46 -18.32 1.79
CA PRO A 379 14.32 -17.56 2.69
C PRO A 379 14.98 -16.32 2.09
N TRP A 380 15.43 -16.40 0.83
CA TRP A 380 16.09 -15.26 0.16
C TRP A 380 15.09 -14.14 -0.18
N LEU A 381 13.85 -14.47 -0.55
CA LEU A 381 12.79 -13.49 -0.77
C LEU A 381 12.39 -12.83 0.53
N LYS A 382 12.17 -13.62 1.59
CA LYS A 382 11.89 -13.09 2.93
C LYS A 382 12.99 -12.12 3.37
N SER A 383 14.26 -12.52 3.23
CA SER A 383 15.42 -11.67 3.56
C SER A 383 15.48 -10.38 2.75
N PHE A 384 15.13 -10.43 1.45
CA PHE A 384 15.04 -9.25 0.61
C PHE A 384 14.00 -8.26 1.14
N PHE A 385 12.79 -8.71 1.48
CA PHE A 385 11.75 -7.82 2.03
C PHE A 385 12.04 -7.37 3.48
N GLU A 386 12.83 -8.13 4.23
CA GLU A 386 13.32 -7.73 5.55
C GLU A 386 14.52 -6.76 5.50
N CYS A 387 15.03 -6.44 4.31
CA CYS A 387 16.15 -5.51 4.16
C CYS A 387 15.75 -4.07 4.55
N ARG A 388 16.75 -3.27 4.94
CA ARG A 388 16.54 -1.90 5.44
C ARG A 388 15.80 -0.99 4.45
N PHE A 389 16.05 -1.16 3.15
CA PHE A 389 15.38 -0.37 2.13
C PHE A 389 13.88 -0.68 2.09
N CYS A 390 13.51 -1.96 2.01
CA CYS A 390 12.11 -2.39 2.02
C CYS A 390 11.41 -1.99 3.31
N GLN A 391 12.07 -2.12 4.47
CA GLN A 391 11.50 -1.70 5.76
C GLN A 391 11.27 -0.18 5.83
N TYR A 392 12.22 0.61 5.32
CA TYR A 392 12.05 2.07 5.22
C TYR A 392 10.88 2.43 4.31
N MET A 393 10.82 1.85 3.11
CA MET A 393 9.70 2.03 2.19
C MET A 393 8.37 1.60 2.81
N GLY A 394 8.38 0.52 3.59
CA GLY A 394 7.22 0.01 4.31
C GLY A 394 6.70 1.00 5.36
N HIS A 395 7.59 1.71 6.04
CA HIS A 395 7.22 2.74 7.02
C HIS A 395 6.56 3.97 6.38
N VAL A 396 7.02 4.40 5.20
CA VAL A 396 6.49 5.59 4.51
C VAL A 396 5.48 5.27 3.41
N SER A 397 5.13 4.00 3.20
CA SER A 397 4.42 3.53 1.99
C SER A 397 3.10 4.25 1.72
N PHE A 398 2.31 4.50 2.78
CA PHE A 398 1.02 5.17 2.64
C PHE A 398 1.18 6.64 2.26
N ALA A 399 2.05 7.38 2.95
CA ALA A 399 2.37 8.75 2.60
C ALA A 399 2.99 8.87 1.19
N PHE A 400 3.90 7.97 0.84
CA PHE A 400 4.52 7.88 -0.48
C PHE A 400 3.47 7.70 -1.58
N TYR A 401 2.50 6.81 -1.35
CA TYR A 401 1.36 6.64 -2.23
C TYR A 401 0.52 7.93 -2.38
N LEU A 402 0.28 8.69 -1.30
CA LEU A 402 -0.48 9.95 -1.39
C LEU A 402 0.27 11.05 -2.16
N VAL A 403 1.60 11.14 -2.03
CA VAL A 403 2.37 12.27 -2.57
C VAL A 403 2.98 12.03 -3.94
N HIS A 404 3.17 10.78 -4.38
CA HIS A 404 3.89 10.51 -5.65
C HIS A 404 3.23 11.17 -6.86
N GLY A 405 1.90 11.06 -7.01
CA GLY A 405 1.17 11.71 -8.09
C GLY A 405 1.29 13.24 -8.09
N PRO A 406 0.97 13.91 -6.96
CA PRO A 406 1.19 15.35 -6.81
C PRO A 406 2.62 15.81 -7.15
N VAL A 407 3.64 15.10 -6.68
CA VAL A 407 5.05 15.41 -6.97
C VAL A 407 5.38 15.16 -8.44
N MET A 408 4.88 14.07 -9.03
CA MET A 408 5.04 13.77 -10.45
C MET A 408 4.50 14.91 -11.32
N VAL A 409 3.33 15.46 -10.97
CA VAL A 409 2.72 16.57 -11.71
C VAL A 409 3.45 17.90 -11.49
N ILE A 410 3.77 18.26 -10.24
CA ILE A 410 4.40 19.56 -9.96
C ILE A 410 5.86 19.59 -10.43
N LEU A 411 6.62 18.53 -10.14
CA LEU A 411 8.06 18.49 -10.38
C LEU A 411 8.42 17.61 -11.58
N GLY A 412 7.81 16.42 -11.67
CA GLY A 412 8.10 15.46 -12.73
C GLY A 412 7.84 16.02 -14.12
N ASP A 413 6.69 16.65 -14.36
CA ASP A 413 6.36 17.26 -15.66
C ASP A 413 7.42 18.22 -16.19
N ARG A 414 7.94 19.07 -15.30
CA ARG A 414 8.95 20.08 -15.62
C ARG A 414 10.29 19.42 -15.93
N LEU A 415 10.71 18.44 -15.12
CA LEU A 415 11.98 17.73 -15.33
C LEU A 415 11.94 16.82 -16.56
N TYR A 416 10.82 16.12 -16.81
CA TYR A 416 10.61 15.35 -18.02
C TYR A 416 10.60 16.23 -19.26
N SER A 417 9.94 17.40 -19.20
CA SER A 417 9.97 18.37 -20.30
C SER A 417 11.38 18.92 -20.54
N ALA A 418 12.16 19.16 -19.49
CA ALA A 418 13.54 19.65 -19.58
C ALA A 418 14.48 18.69 -20.28
N VAL A 419 14.33 17.38 -20.03
CA VAL A 419 15.14 16.34 -20.66
C VAL A 419 14.61 15.85 -22.01
N GLY A 420 13.47 16.38 -22.46
CA GLY A 420 12.95 16.23 -23.81
C GLY A 420 11.74 15.31 -23.99
N TRP A 421 11.01 15.00 -22.92
CA TRP A 421 9.71 14.32 -22.95
C TRP A 421 8.52 15.28 -22.98
N SER A 422 8.71 16.50 -23.51
CA SER A 422 7.70 17.55 -23.41
C SER A 422 6.40 17.20 -24.15
N LYS A 423 5.26 17.31 -23.47
CA LYS A 423 3.93 17.27 -24.07
C LYS A 423 3.77 18.57 -24.88
N GLU A 424 3.70 18.47 -26.20
CA GLU A 424 3.59 19.65 -27.08
C GLU A 424 2.35 20.51 -26.76
N MET A 425 1.32 19.90 -26.17
CA MET A 425 0.00 20.49 -25.92
C MET A 425 -0.11 21.48 -24.74
N SER A 426 0.86 21.61 -23.83
CA SER A 426 0.75 22.53 -22.69
C SER A 426 1.64 23.76 -22.85
N GLU A 427 1.04 24.93 -23.10
CA GLU A 427 1.76 26.22 -23.16
C GLU A 427 2.56 26.52 -21.89
N GLU A 428 2.05 26.08 -20.72
CA GLU A 428 2.73 26.22 -19.41
C GLU A 428 4.12 25.57 -19.35
N MET A 429 4.37 24.54 -20.17
CA MET A 429 5.65 23.83 -20.20
C MET A 429 6.66 24.46 -21.18
N GLY A 430 6.27 25.51 -21.91
CA GLY A 430 7.12 26.22 -22.86
C GLY A 430 8.50 26.58 -22.29
N PRO A 431 8.60 27.22 -21.09
CA PRO A 431 9.88 27.59 -20.50
C PRO A 431 10.76 26.39 -20.14
N TRP A 432 10.17 25.23 -19.84
CA TRP A 432 10.87 24.02 -19.41
C TRP A 432 11.25 23.10 -20.55
N ARG A 433 10.76 23.35 -21.76
CA ARG A 433 10.92 22.44 -22.89
C ARG A 433 12.37 22.39 -23.36
N ASN A 434 12.95 21.19 -23.36
CA ASN A 434 14.28 20.93 -23.90
C ASN A 434 15.39 21.86 -23.35
N ILE A 435 15.32 22.28 -22.09
CA ILE A 435 16.39 23.06 -21.45
C ILE A 435 17.71 22.25 -21.44
N PHE A 436 17.62 20.95 -21.16
CA PHE A 436 18.77 20.04 -21.09
C PHE A 436 18.40 18.69 -21.71
N PRO A 437 18.27 18.61 -23.05
CA PRO A 437 17.78 17.42 -23.71
C PRO A 437 18.78 16.27 -23.50
N ILE A 438 18.26 15.12 -23.10
CA ILE A 438 19.03 13.89 -22.90
C ILE A 438 18.65 12.89 -23.98
N SER A 439 19.64 12.16 -24.48
CA SER A 439 19.39 11.10 -25.46
C SER A 439 18.38 10.08 -24.95
N LYS A 440 17.39 9.76 -25.80
CA LYS A 440 16.42 8.67 -25.61
C LYS A 440 16.92 7.36 -26.21
N ALA A 441 18.22 7.26 -26.54
CA ALA A 441 18.81 6.03 -27.06
C ALA A 441 18.89 4.97 -25.96
N GLY A 442 18.55 3.73 -26.31
CA GLY A 442 18.59 2.58 -25.41
C GLY A 442 17.38 1.66 -25.59
N PRO A 443 17.31 0.57 -24.80
CA PRO A 443 16.09 -0.23 -24.71
C PRO A 443 14.93 0.63 -24.20
N PHE A 444 13.75 0.45 -24.80
CA PHE A 444 12.54 1.16 -24.41
C PHE A 444 12.16 0.89 -22.94
N GLY A 445 11.86 1.94 -22.17
CA GLY A 445 11.64 1.89 -20.71
C GLY A 445 12.93 1.79 -19.88
N MET A 446 14.10 1.96 -20.49
CA MET A 446 15.41 1.99 -19.80
C MET A 446 16.27 3.18 -20.26
N GLU A 447 15.64 4.23 -20.77
CA GLU A 447 16.31 5.39 -21.33
C GLU A 447 17.00 6.23 -20.25
N LEU A 448 18.19 6.74 -20.57
CA LEU A 448 18.92 7.66 -19.68
C LEU A 448 18.10 8.93 -19.39
N SER A 449 17.35 9.41 -20.37
CA SER A 449 16.42 10.53 -20.24
C SER A 449 15.25 10.25 -19.28
N PHE A 450 14.95 8.99 -18.95
CA PHE A 450 13.97 8.64 -17.92
C PHE A 450 14.62 8.58 -16.52
N PHE A 451 15.80 7.97 -16.40
CA PHE A 451 16.46 7.79 -15.10
C PHE A 451 17.10 9.06 -14.54
N VAL A 452 17.61 9.98 -15.38
CA VAL A 452 18.28 11.20 -14.89
C VAL A 452 17.35 12.09 -14.05
N PRO A 453 16.10 12.40 -14.48
CA PRO A 453 15.14 13.12 -13.64
C PRO A 453 14.94 12.50 -12.25
N HIS A 454 15.02 11.17 -12.13
CA HIS A 454 14.82 10.45 -10.87
C HIS A 454 15.92 10.69 -9.84
N LEU A 455 17.09 11.20 -10.24
CA LEU A 455 18.11 11.69 -9.30
C LEU A 455 17.59 12.85 -8.44
N ILE A 456 16.53 13.54 -8.88
CA ILE A 456 15.87 14.63 -8.15
C ILE A 456 14.47 14.20 -7.70
N ILE A 457 13.65 13.65 -8.60
CA ILE A 457 12.23 13.35 -8.31
C ILE A 457 12.08 12.33 -7.18
N LEU A 458 12.83 11.22 -7.21
CA LEU A 458 12.67 10.16 -6.22
C LEU A 458 13.09 10.63 -4.81
N PRO A 459 14.26 11.27 -4.61
CA PRO A 459 14.61 11.85 -3.32
C PRO A 459 13.59 12.88 -2.80
N VAL A 460 13.07 13.76 -3.67
CA VAL A 460 12.03 14.73 -3.28
C VAL A 460 10.74 14.04 -2.88
N THR A 461 10.31 13.03 -3.63
CA THR A 461 9.11 12.24 -3.31
C THR A 461 9.25 11.51 -1.98
N LEU A 462 10.40 10.87 -1.74
CA LEU A 462 10.70 10.18 -0.48
C LEU A 462 10.75 11.16 0.70
N TRP A 463 11.33 12.34 0.49
CA TRP A 463 11.38 13.39 1.51
C TRP A 463 9.97 13.93 1.84
N ALA A 464 9.16 14.21 0.83
CA ALA A 464 7.76 14.61 1.03
C ALA A 464 6.95 13.51 1.75
N ALA A 465 7.18 12.24 1.39
CA ALA A 465 6.56 11.11 2.05
C ALA A 465 6.94 11.04 3.54
N GLU A 466 8.23 11.22 3.90
CA GLU A 466 8.63 11.26 5.31
C GLU A 466 7.94 12.38 6.09
N ILE A 467 7.81 13.58 5.49
CA ILE A 467 7.14 14.72 6.12
C ILE A 467 5.66 14.36 6.37
N VAL A 468 4.97 13.85 5.36
CA VAL A 468 3.56 13.46 5.48
C VAL A 468 3.38 12.31 6.48
N THR A 469 4.29 11.33 6.52
CA THR A 469 4.26 10.26 7.53
C THR A 469 4.34 10.83 8.95
N LYS A 470 5.31 11.72 9.22
CA LYS A 470 5.56 12.26 10.56
C LYS A 470 4.49 13.28 11.00
N LEU A 471 4.00 14.11 10.08
CA LEU A 471 3.14 15.26 10.40
C LEU A 471 1.65 14.99 10.18
N VAL A 472 1.29 14.00 9.36
CA VAL A 472 -0.12 13.73 8.99
C VAL A 472 -0.53 12.31 9.34
N ASP A 473 0.18 11.30 8.85
CA ASP A 473 -0.21 9.89 8.99
C ASP A 473 -0.14 9.42 10.46
N GLU A 474 1.04 9.47 11.09
CA GLU A 474 1.19 9.03 12.49
C GLU A 474 0.28 9.82 13.45
N PRO A 475 0.18 11.16 13.37
CA PRO A 475 -0.78 11.91 14.18
C PRO A 475 -2.23 11.51 13.93
N THR A 476 -2.62 11.21 12.69
CA THR A 476 -3.97 10.72 12.38
C THR A 476 -4.27 9.40 13.10
N VAL A 477 -3.31 8.47 13.11
CA VAL A 477 -3.47 7.18 13.81
C VAL A 477 -3.70 7.39 15.31
N ARG A 478 -2.95 8.32 15.93
CA ARG A 478 -3.09 8.68 17.34
C ARG A 478 -4.40 9.42 17.62
N PHE A 479 -4.78 10.34 16.74
CA PHE A 479 -6.03 11.11 16.82
C PHE A 479 -7.24 10.18 16.76
N ALA A 480 -7.30 9.25 15.81
CA ALA A 480 -8.40 8.30 15.71
C ALA A 480 -8.51 7.42 16.97
N GLN A 481 -7.38 7.01 17.56
CA GLN A 481 -7.36 6.26 18.82
C GLN A 481 -7.85 7.09 20.00
N TRP A 482 -7.41 8.34 20.10
CA TRP A 482 -7.84 9.27 21.14
C TRP A 482 -9.33 9.54 21.04
N LEU A 483 -9.86 9.78 19.83
CA LEU A 483 -11.27 10.04 19.60
C LEU A 483 -12.12 8.85 20.04
N TYR A 484 -11.74 7.63 19.67
CA TYR A 484 -12.44 6.42 20.13
C TYR A 484 -12.46 6.29 21.65
N LYS A 485 -11.32 6.53 22.32
CA LYS A 485 -11.26 6.49 23.79
C LYS A 485 -12.19 7.53 24.44
N LYS A 486 -12.38 8.69 23.81
CA LYS A 486 -13.30 9.73 24.30
C LYS A 486 -14.77 9.39 24.13
N THR A 487 -15.11 8.48 23.21
CA THR A 487 -16.49 8.02 23.00
C THR A 487 -16.89 6.83 23.87
N LEU A 488 -15.95 6.22 24.61
CA LEU A 488 -16.25 5.08 25.48
C LEU A 488 -17.05 5.52 26.70
N ALA A 489 -18.05 4.73 27.08
CA ALA A 489 -18.76 4.92 28.33
C ALA A 489 -17.78 4.75 29.52
N PRO A 490 -17.97 5.49 30.62
CA PRO A 490 -17.25 5.22 31.86
C PRO A 490 -17.47 3.76 32.25
N SER A 491 -16.41 3.05 32.65
CA SER A 491 -16.55 1.70 33.20
C SER A 491 -17.59 1.75 34.32
N PRO A 492 -18.55 0.80 34.36
CA PRO A 492 -19.48 0.71 35.49
C PRO A 492 -18.65 0.70 36.78
N ARG A 493 -18.97 1.60 37.71
CA ARG A 493 -18.38 1.52 39.05
C ARG A 493 -18.88 0.21 39.63
N LEU A 494 -17.97 -0.77 39.73
CA LEU A 494 -18.20 -2.03 40.43
C LEU A 494 -18.43 -1.77 41.92
#